data_AF-A0A0F8YFM4-F1
#
_entry.id   AF-A0A0F8YFM4-F1
#
_cell.length_a   1.000
_cell.length_b   1.000
_cell.length_c   1.000
_cell.angle_alpha   90.00
_cell.angle_beta   90.00
_cell.angle_gamma   90.00
#
_symmetry.space_group_name_H-M   'P 1'
#
loop_
_entity.id
_entity.type
_entity.pdbx_description
1 polymer ?
#
loop_
_entity_poly.entity_id
_entity_poly.type
_entity_poly.pdbx_seq_one_letter_code
_entity_poly.pdbx_strand_id
1 'polypeptide(L)'
;MNGRITMKTITVAAIQPRPVSETMEDFKNGKEVEHALELLDQASEHSIDIACFSELYPMVGEKQLCEKAKSLGIYIVAGLLEDGPEGKYNTGTLISPEGTIIGRQRKSFPTRLEMDMGIQQWNQTYDIFRTDIGNIGIVICSDFAFFNVGIQQLRDKKVDIIF
;
A
#
# COMPACT_ATOMS: atom_id res chain seq x y z
N MET A 1 2.58 20.20 34.89
CA MET A 1 1.28 19.91 34.25
C MET A 1 1.44 18.62 33.47
N ASN A 2 0.94 17.50 34.00
CA ASN A 2 1.04 16.21 33.33
C ASN A 2 -0.05 16.17 32.26
N GLY A 3 0.30 16.59 31.03
CA GLY A 3 -0.55 16.36 29.87
C GLY A 3 -0.74 14.86 29.73
N ARG A 4 -1.97 14.37 29.90
CA ARG A 4 -2.31 13.00 29.53
C ARG A 4 -2.02 12.87 28.04
N ILE A 5 -1.02 12.08 27.69
CA ILE A 5 -0.82 11.63 26.32
C ILE A 5 -2.03 10.77 26.00
N THR A 6 -2.99 11.30 25.24
CA THR A 6 -4.07 10.49 24.66
C THR A 6 -3.42 9.61 23.60
N MET A 7 -3.18 8.35 23.94
CA MET A 7 -2.75 7.35 22.96
C MET A 7 -3.92 7.09 22.01
N LYS A 8 -3.71 7.35 20.72
CA LYS A 8 -4.66 6.98 19.68
C LYS A 8 -4.46 5.49 19.38
N THR A 9 -5.48 4.68 19.67
CA THR A 9 -5.50 3.28 19.25
C THR A 9 -5.95 3.22 17.80
N ILE A 10 -5.30 2.36 17.02
CA ILE A 10 -5.69 2.04 15.66
C ILE A 10 -5.81 0.52 15.49
N THR A 11 -6.70 0.09 14.62
CA THR A 11 -6.90 -1.31 14.25
C THR A 11 -6.47 -1.51 12.79
N VAL A 12 -5.54 -2.43 12.57
CA VAL A 12 -4.95 -2.72 11.26
C VAL A 12 -5.38 -4.11 10.80
N ALA A 13 -5.88 -4.22 9.56
CA ALA A 13 -6.01 -5.49 8.87
C ALA A 13 -4.84 -5.70 7.90
N ALA A 14 -4.01 -6.71 8.14
CA ALA A 14 -3.04 -7.20 7.16
C ALA A 14 -3.70 -8.34 6.37
N ILE A 15 -3.99 -8.10 5.09
CA ILE A 15 -4.74 -9.02 4.24
C ILE A 15 -3.74 -9.81 3.39
N GLN A 16 -3.79 -11.14 3.54
CA GLN A 16 -2.98 -12.07 2.76
C GLN A 16 -3.88 -12.81 1.75
N PRO A 17 -4.12 -12.23 0.56
CA PRO A 17 -5.00 -12.83 -0.43
C PRO A 17 -4.32 -14.00 -1.15
N ARG A 18 -5.11 -15.01 -1.50
CA ARG A 18 -4.76 -15.97 -2.54
C ARG A 18 -5.21 -15.42 -3.90
N PRO A 19 -4.34 -15.31 -4.91
CA PRO A 19 -4.75 -14.90 -6.25
C PRO A 19 -5.85 -15.80 -6.81
N VAL A 20 -6.88 -15.20 -7.42
CA VAL A 20 -7.94 -15.92 -8.16
C VAL A 20 -7.61 -16.08 -9.65
N SER A 21 -6.61 -15.36 -10.13
CA SER A 21 -6.08 -15.45 -11.49
C SER A 21 -5.33 -16.76 -11.72
N GLU A 22 -5.55 -17.35 -12.89
CA GLU A 22 -4.80 -18.54 -13.32
C GLU A 22 -3.56 -18.15 -14.13
N THR A 23 -3.57 -16.96 -14.73
CA THR A 23 -2.49 -16.44 -15.57
C THR A 23 -2.07 -15.03 -15.14
N MET A 24 -0.88 -14.62 -15.54
CA MET A 24 -0.42 -13.24 -15.35
C MET A 24 -1.26 -12.23 -16.16
N GLU A 25 -1.84 -12.66 -17.28
CA GLU A 25 -2.69 -11.81 -18.11
C GLU A 25 -4.03 -11.53 -17.42
N ASP A 26 -4.64 -12.54 -16.82
CA ASP A 26 -5.84 -12.38 -15.96
C ASP A 26 -5.59 -11.37 -14.84
N PHE A 27 -4.43 -11.47 -14.19
CA PHE A 27 -4.04 -10.61 -13.08
C PHE A 27 -3.94 -9.16 -13.53
N LYS A 28 -3.29 -8.90 -14.67
CA LYS A 28 -3.19 -7.56 -15.29
C LYS A 28 -4.54 -7.01 -15.74
N ASN A 29 -5.46 -7.87 -16.16
CA ASN A 29 -6.81 -7.50 -16.57
C ASN A 29 -7.77 -7.28 -15.39
N GLY A 30 -7.26 -7.33 -14.15
CA GLY A 30 -8.00 -6.93 -12.96
C GLY A 30 -8.91 -7.99 -12.39
N LYS A 31 -8.66 -9.27 -12.68
CA LYS A 31 -9.44 -10.38 -12.11
C LYS A 31 -9.37 -10.44 -10.58
N GLU A 32 -8.32 -9.88 -9.98
CA GLU A 32 -8.18 -9.75 -8.52
C GLU A 32 -8.97 -8.61 -7.91
N VAL A 33 -9.45 -7.64 -8.71
CA VAL A 33 -10.05 -6.41 -8.17
C VAL A 33 -11.29 -6.74 -7.37
N GLU A 34 -12.23 -7.51 -7.93
CA GLU A 34 -13.45 -7.91 -7.21
C GLU A 34 -13.13 -8.68 -5.93
N HIS A 35 -12.18 -9.62 -6.00
CA HIS A 35 -11.75 -10.37 -4.81
C HIS A 35 -11.12 -9.46 -3.75
N ALA A 36 -10.35 -8.43 -4.14
CA ALA A 36 -9.85 -7.42 -3.21
C ALA A 36 -10.98 -6.65 -2.52
N LEU A 37 -12.04 -6.28 -3.27
CA LEU A 37 -13.20 -5.59 -2.73
C LEU A 37 -13.96 -6.46 -1.71
N GLU A 38 -14.14 -7.76 -2.01
CA GLU A 38 -14.76 -8.73 -1.09
C GLU A 38 -13.95 -8.90 0.21
N LEU A 39 -12.62 -8.96 0.10
CA LEU A 39 -11.74 -9.06 1.27
C LEU A 39 -11.77 -7.79 2.12
N LEU A 40 -11.93 -6.61 1.51
CA LEU A 40 -12.13 -5.36 2.24
C LEU A 40 -13.47 -5.35 2.99
N ASP A 41 -14.53 -5.86 2.36
CA ASP A 41 -15.84 -5.99 3.03
C ASP A 41 -15.73 -6.93 4.25
N GLN A 42 -15.09 -8.09 4.11
CA GLN A 42 -14.84 -9.01 5.23
C GLN A 42 -13.99 -8.36 6.33
N ALA A 43 -12.92 -7.67 5.97
CA ALA A 43 -12.05 -7.01 6.94
C ALA A 43 -12.80 -5.89 7.71
N SER A 44 -13.74 -5.20 7.05
CA SER A 44 -14.54 -4.12 7.65
C SER A 44 -15.46 -4.59 8.76
N GLU A 45 -15.84 -5.87 8.81
CA GLU A 45 -16.63 -6.46 9.89
C GLU A 45 -15.93 -6.37 11.26
N HIS A 46 -14.62 -6.15 11.26
CA HIS A 46 -13.79 -6.06 12.47
C HIS A 46 -13.51 -4.62 12.95
N SER A 47 -14.21 -3.60 12.41
CA SER A 47 -14.01 -2.18 12.79
C SER A 47 -12.55 -1.73 12.68
N ILE A 48 -12.01 -1.81 11.46
CA ILE A 48 -10.61 -1.49 11.15
C ILE A 48 -10.46 -0.02 10.72
N ASP A 49 -9.31 0.58 10.99
CA ASP A 49 -8.97 1.92 10.51
C ASP A 49 -8.24 1.89 9.17
N ILE A 50 -7.46 0.82 8.94
CA ILE A 50 -6.64 0.66 7.74
C ILE A 50 -6.53 -0.81 7.34
N ALA A 51 -6.67 -1.08 6.04
CA ALA A 51 -6.38 -2.37 5.43
C ALA A 51 -5.08 -2.29 4.62
N CYS A 52 -4.21 -3.29 4.74
CA CYS A 52 -2.98 -3.40 3.97
C CYS A 52 -2.96 -4.72 3.21
N PHE A 53 -2.83 -4.64 1.88
CA PHE A 53 -2.63 -5.81 1.02
C PHE A 53 -1.16 -6.16 0.84
N SER A 54 -0.92 -7.38 0.36
CA SER A 54 0.38 -7.81 -0.15
C SER A 54 0.85 -6.97 -1.34
N GLU A 55 2.17 -7.00 -1.57
CA GLU A 55 2.81 -6.42 -2.76
C GLU A 55 2.10 -6.82 -4.06
N LEU A 56 1.93 -5.83 -4.95
CA LEU A 56 1.28 -5.96 -6.26
C LEU A 56 -0.13 -6.58 -6.23
N TYR A 57 -0.83 -6.54 -5.10
CA TYR A 57 -2.23 -6.92 -5.02
C TYR A 57 -3.14 -5.71 -4.77
N PRO A 58 -4.19 -5.49 -5.58
CA PRO A 58 -4.63 -6.26 -6.75
C PRO A 58 -3.98 -5.83 -8.09
N MET A 59 -2.85 -5.13 -8.07
CA MET A 59 -2.10 -4.59 -9.22
C MET A 59 -2.76 -3.45 -9.98
N VAL A 60 -4.07 -3.52 -10.18
CA VAL A 60 -4.89 -2.53 -10.91
C VAL A 60 -6.18 -2.22 -10.11
N GLY A 61 -7.11 -1.45 -10.68
CA GLY A 61 -8.39 -1.17 -10.01
C GLY A 61 -8.37 0.00 -9.04
N GLU A 62 -7.49 0.98 -9.26
CA GLU A 62 -7.37 2.19 -8.43
C GLU A 62 -8.72 2.86 -8.15
N LYS A 63 -9.54 3.06 -9.18
CA LYS A 63 -10.85 3.72 -9.03
C LYS A 63 -11.76 2.93 -8.09
N GLN A 64 -11.83 1.61 -8.26
CA GLN A 64 -12.65 0.73 -7.42
C GLN A 64 -12.17 0.73 -5.97
N LEU A 65 -10.86 0.72 -5.75
CA LEU A 65 -10.28 0.79 -4.41
C LEU A 65 -10.56 2.15 -3.74
N CYS A 66 -10.48 3.26 -4.48
CA CYS A 66 -10.86 4.59 -3.99
C CYS A 66 -12.34 4.65 -3.59
N GLU A 67 -13.23 4.14 -4.45
CA GLU A 67 -14.67 4.09 -4.15
C GLU A 67 -14.96 3.21 -2.93
N LYS A 68 -14.26 2.08 -2.80
CA LYS A 68 -14.41 1.18 -1.65
C LYS A 68 -13.85 1.78 -0.35
N ALA A 69 -12.68 2.40 -0.38
CA ALA A 69 -12.11 3.13 0.76
C ALA A 69 -13.11 4.16 1.29
N LYS A 70 -13.72 4.93 0.37
CA LYS A 70 -14.77 5.90 0.69
C LYS A 70 -16.03 5.26 1.29
N SER A 71 -16.48 4.16 0.70
CA SER A 71 -17.67 3.45 1.16
C SER A 71 -17.50 2.87 2.56
N LEU A 72 -16.31 2.36 2.88
CA LEU A 72 -16.01 1.75 4.17
C LEU A 72 -15.51 2.77 5.22
N GLY A 73 -15.07 3.95 4.79
CA GLY A 73 -14.51 4.97 5.67
C GLY A 73 -13.16 4.56 6.29
N ILE A 74 -12.35 3.81 5.54
CA ILE A 74 -11.05 3.30 6.00
C ILE A 74 -9.92 3.73 5.08
N TYR A 75 -8.68 3.70 5.60
CA TYR A 75 -7.49 3.79 4.77
C TYR A 75 -7.22 2.45 4.08
N ILE A 76 -6.61 2.49 2.89
CA ILE A 76 -6.15 1.30 2.18
C ILE A 76 -4.71 1.49 1.74
N VAL A 77 -3.84 0.52 2.05
CA VAL A 77 -2.53 0.34 1.42
C VAL A 77 -2.64 -0.81 0.44
N ALA A 78 -2.45 -0.54 -0.85
CA ALA A 78 -2.56 -1.54 -1.91
C ALA A 78 -1.35 -1.50 -2.86
N GLY A 79 -0.96 -2.66 -3.37
CA GLY A 79 0.10 -2.81 -4.34
C GLY A 79 -0.42 -2.58 -5.76
N LEU A 80 -0.09 -1.44 -6.36
CA LEU A 80 -0.55 -1.07 -7.71
C LEU A 80 0.62 -0.82 -8.67
N LEU A 81 0.39 -1.08 -9.96
CA LEU A 81 1.28 -0.61 -11.02
C LEU A 81 0.94 0.84 -11.36
N GLU A 82 1.96 1.68 -11.34
CA GLU A 82 1.87 3.07 -11.77
C GLU A 82 2.60 3.22 -13.11
N ASP A 83 1.92 3.75 -14.12
CA ASP A 83 2.57 4.19 -15.36
C ASP A 83 3.32 5.50 -15.11
N GLY A 84 4.60 5.53 -15.45
CA GLY A 84 5.46 6.71 -15.33
C GLY A 84 6.29 6.97 -16.60
N PRO A 85 7.12 8.03 -16.60
CA PRO A 85 7.80 8.50 -17.81
C PRO A 85 8.84 7.52 -18.36
N GLU A 86 9.46 6.72 -17.49
CA GLU A 86 10.53 5.77 -17.84
C GLU A 86 10.02 4.32 -17.93
N GLY A 87 8.73 4.10 -17.67
CA GLY A 87 8.12 2.77 -17.62
C GLY A 87 7.18 2.62 -16.43
N LYS A 88 6.95 1.38 -16.03
CA LYS A 88 6.03 1.05 -14.93
C LYS A 88 6.75 0.99 -13.61
N TYR A 89 6.08 1.39 -12.53
CA TYR A 89 6.60 1.32 -11.18
C TYR A 89 5.71 0.42 -10.32
N ASN A 90 6.34 -0.45 -9.53
CA ASN A 90 5.66 -1.16 -8.45
C ASN A 90 5.51 -0.19 -7.27
N THR A 91 4.27 0.03 -6.84
CA THR A 91 3.95 1.03 -5.81
C THR A 91 3.17 0.45 -4.64
N GLY A 92 3.49 0.93 -3.44
CA GLY A 92 2.58 0.90 -2.31
C GLY A 92 1.77 2.18 -2.32
N THR A 93 0.50 2.07 -2.68
CA THR A 93 -0.42 3.20 -2.83
C THR A 93 -1.26 3.34 -1.58
N LEU A 94 -1.26 4.53 -0.97
CA LEU A 94 -2.09 4.86 0.19
C LEU A 94 -3.33 5.65 -0.24
N ILE A 95 -4.50 5.14 0.13
CA ILE A 95 -5.81 5.68 -0.18
C ILE A 95 -6.49 6.14 1.11
N SER A 96 -7.14 7.30 1.08
CA SER A 96 -7.85 7.88 2.21
C SER A 96 -9.27 7.34 2.38
N PRO A 97 -9.87 7.49 3.58
CA PRO A 97 -11.30 7.28 3.83
C PRO A 97 -12.22 8.16 2.99
N GLU A 98 -11.74 9.20 2.34
CA GLU A 98 -12.51 10.03 1.42
C GLU A 98 -12.49 9.50 -0.02
N GLY A 99 -11.72 8.43 -0.28
CA GLY A 99 -11.50 7.84 -1.60
C GLY A 99 -10.53 8.61 -2.46
N THR A 100 -9.53 9.27 -1.86
CA THR A 100 -8.47 10.00 -2.56
C THR A 100 -7.13 9.31 -2.37
N ILE A 101 -6.29 9.33 -3.41
CA ILE A 101 -4.90 8.88 -3.28
C ILE A 101 -4.12 9.93 -2.48
N ILE A 102 -3.61 9.53 -1.31
CA ILE A 102 -2.75 10.37 -0.47
C ILE A 102 -1.35 10.44 -1.09
N GLY A 103 -0.85 9.29 -1.58
CA GLY A 103 0.44 9.20 -2.24
C GLY A 103 0.83 7.77 -2.57
N ARG A 104 1.98 7.64 -3.24
CA ARG A 104 2.53 6.35 -3.70
C ARG A 104 4.00 6.28 -3.34
N GLN A 105 4.41 5.23 -2.63
CA GLN A 105 5.82 4.88 -2.54
C GLN A 105 6.16 4.00 -3.73
N ARG A 106 7.13 4.40 -4.55
CA ARG A 106 7.70 3.56 -5.62
C ARG A 106 8.80 2.68 -5.05
N LYS A 107 8.85 1.41 -5.50
CA LYS A 107 9.87 0.43 -5.09
C LYS A 107 11.25 0.87 -5.53
N SER A 108 12.19 0.93 -4.59
CA SER A 108 13.54 1.42 -4.88
C SER A 108 14.52 0.33 -5.26
N PHE A 109 14.22 -0.92 -4.94
CA PHE A 109 15.05 -2.08 -5.25
C PHE A 109 14.24 -3.20 -5.92
N PRO A 110 13.67 -3.00 -7.12
CA PRO A 110 13.00 -4.09 -7.84
C PRO A 110 13.95 -5.28 -8.04
N THR A 111 13.40 -6.48 -7.91
CA THR A 111 14.13 -7.71 -8.18
C THR A 111 14.42 -7.83 -9.67
N ARG A 112 15.38 -8.70 -10.04
CA ARG A 112 15.69 -8.96 -11.44
C ARG A 112 14.46 -9.38 -12.26
N LEU A 113 13.60 -10.22 -11.68
CA LEU A 113 12.38 -10.66 -12.35
C LEU A 113 11.42 -9.49 -12.63
N GLU A 114 11.27 -8.55 -11.69
CA GLU A 114 10.45 -7.36 -11.89
C GLU A 114 11.04 -6.45 -12.97
N MET A 115 12.36 -6.25 -12.97
CA MET A 115 13.04 -5.47 -14.01
C MET A 115 12.89 -6.11 -15.39
N ASP A 116 12.98 -7.43 -15.49
CA ASP A 116 12.74 -8.18 -16.74
C ASP A 116 11.27 -8.04 -17.21
N MET A 117 10.33 -7.75 -16.30
CA MET A 117 8.92 -7.41 -16.61
C MET A 117 8.71 -5.92 -16.93
N GLY A 118 9.77 -5.11 -16.95
CA GLY A 118 9.71 -3.68 -17.27
C GLY A 118 9.45 -2.76 -16.08
N ILE A 119 9.52 -3.27 -14.84
CA ILE A 119 9.42 -2.44 -13.63
C ILE A 119 10.69 -1.63 -13.44
N GLN A 120 10.54 -0.32 -13.35
CA GLN A 120 11.61 0.64 -13.18
C GLN A 120 12.03 0.75 -11.71
N GLN A 121 13.31 1.07 -11.52
CA GLN A 121 13.88 1.37 -10.22
C GLN A 121 13.53 2.80 -9.79
N TRP A 122 13.29 3.02 -8.49
CA TRP A 122 13.13 4.35 -7.91
C TRP A 122 14.40 4.90 -7.25
N ASN A 123 14.38 6.20 -6.90
CA ASN A 123 15.52 6.99 -6.44
C ASN A 123 15.89 6.82 -4.94
N GLN A 124 15.45 5.73 -4.29
CA GLN A 124 15.75 5.41 -2.88
C GLN A 124 15.32 6.50 -1.88
N THR A 125 14.34 7.35 -2.22
CA THR A 125 13.71 8.27 -1.28
C THR A 125 12.38 7.71 -0.79
N TYR A 126 12.16 7.78 0.52
CA TYR A 126 10.97 7.25 1.17
C TYR A 126 10.13 8.35 1.81
N ASP A 127 8.90 8.48 1.36
CA ASP A 127 8.02 9.59 1.76
C ASP A 127 7.28 9.31 3.07
N ILE A 128 6.84 10.38 3.72
CA ILE A 128 5.94 10.32 4.87
C ILE A 128 4.56 10.74 4.39
N PHE A 129 3.59 9.85 4.55
CA PHE A 129 2.20 10.15 4.31
C PHE A 129 1.55 10.59 5.62
N ARG A 130 1.15 11.85 5.71
CA ARG A 130 0.46 12.39 6.90
C ARG A 130 -1.01 12.01 6.84
N THR A 131 -1.51 11.39 7.89
CA THR A 131 -2.92 10.99 8.02
C THR A 131 -3.43 11.31 9.41
N ASP A 132 -4.74 11.26 9.59
CA ASP A 132 -5.33 11.44 10.92
C ASP A 132 -4.99 10.30 11.87
N ILE A 133 -4.66 9.11 11.35
CA ILE A 133 -4.27 7.93 12.15
C ILE A 133 -2.76 7.86 12.43
N GLY A 134 -1.98 8.85 11.97
CA GLY A 134 -0.54 8.95 12.18
C GLY A 134 0.25 9.18 10.89
N ASN A 135 1.54 9.37 11.04
CA ASN A 135 2.49 9.44 9.94
C ASN A 135 2.81 8.02 9.46
N ILE A 136 2.49 7.73 8.21
CA ILE A 136 2.68 6.42 7.60
C ILE A 136 3.89 6.46 6.67
N GLY A 137 4.79 5.49 6.82
CA GLY A 137 5.81 5.14 5.84
C GLY A 137 5.47 3.83 5.14
N ILE A 138 5.95 3.65 3.90
CA ILE A 138 5.76 2.41 3.15
C ILE A 138 7.11 1.92 2.64
N VAL A 139 7.38 0.62 2.74
CA VAL A 139 8.50 -0.09 2.11
C VAL A 139 7.97 -1.31 1.38
N ILE A 140 8.61 -1.69 0.28
CA ILE A 140 8.10 -2.76 -0.59
C ILE A 140 9.11 -3.90 -0.68
N CYS A 141 8.78 -5.03 -0.06
CA CYS A 141 9.49 -6.30 -0.23
C CYS A 141 11.00 -6.17 -0.03
N SER A 142 11.80 -6.20 -1.09
CA SER A 142 13.26 -6.05 -1.07
C SER A 142 13.76 -4.76 -0.42
N ASP A 143 12.98 -3.68 -0.48
CA ASP A 143 13.27 -2.40 0.19
C ASP A 143 13.39 -2.54 1.72
N PHE A 144 12.85 -3.63 2.28
CA PHE A 144 12.98 -4.03 3.68
C PHE A 144 13.77 -5.33 3.87
N ALA A 145 13.52 -6.32 3.01
CA ALA A 145 14.04 -7.68 3.18
C ALA A 145 15.55 -7.79 2.96
N PHE A 146 16.11 -6.95 2.07
CA PHE A 146 17.53 -7.00 1.69
C PHE A 146 18.23 -5.66 1.88
N PHE A 147 17.48 -4.56 1.81
CA PHE A 147 17.96 -3.21 2.02
C PHE A 147 17.26 -2.61 3.23
N ASN A 148 17.92 -1.70 3.94
CA ASN A 148 17.37 -1.07 5.14
C ASN A 148 17.33 0.46 5.06
N VAL A 149 17.76 1.03 3.93
CA VAL A 149 17.83 2.49 3.75
C VAL A 149 16.45 3.14 3.90
N GLY A 150 15.38 2.50 3.41
CA GLY A 150 14.02 3.00 3.56
C GLY A 150 13.56 3.00 5.01
N ILE A 151 13.76 1.89 5.72
CA ILE A 151 13.46 1.80 7.15
C ILE A 151 14.24 2.86 7.96
N GLN A 152 15.52 3.04 7.68
CA GLN A 152 16.33 4.05 8.38
C GLN A 152 15.79 5.46 8.14
N GLN A 153 15.55 5.85 6.88
CA GLN A 153 14.99 7.15 6.55
C GLN A 153 13.64 7.39 7.23
N LEU A 154 12.73 6.41 7.19
CA LEU A 154 11.40 6.51 7.80
C LEU A 154 11.50 6.62 9.33
N ARG A 155 12.41 5.87 9.96
CA ARG A 155 12.68 5.98 11.41
C ARG A 155 13.25 7.32 11.81
N ASP A 156 14.22 7.84 11.05
CA ASP A 156 14.83 9.16 11.31
C ASP A 156 13.79 10.29 11.16
N LYS A 157 12.86 10.10 10.23
CA LYS A 157 11.68 10.94 10.01
C LYS A 157 10.58 10.78 11.07
N LYS A 158 10.74 9.85 12.02
CA LYS A 158 9.81 9.56 13.11
C LYS A 158 8.40 9.24 12.61
N VAL A 159 8.29 8.37 11.60
CA VAL A 159 6.97 7.82 11.23
C VAL A 159 6.39 7.01 12.38
N ASP A 160 5.07 7.04 12.49
CA ASP A 160 4.34 6.33 13.54
C ASP A 160 4.16 4.85 13.17
N ILE A 161 3.95 4.56 11.87
CA ILE A 161 3.69 3.22 11.34
C ILE A 161 4.46 3.03 10.03
N ILE A 162 5.03 1.84 9.84
CA ILE A 162 5.62 1.42 8.56
C ILE A 162 4.84 0.21 8.07
N PHE A 163 4.36 0.29 6.83
CA PHE A 163 3.82 -0.83 6.07
C PHE A 163 4.87 -1.38 5.10
#